data_AF-A0A959EL29-F1
#
_entry.id   AF-A0A959EL29-F1
#
_cell.length_a   1.000
_cell.length_b   1.000
_cell.length_c   1.000
_cell.angle_alpha   90.00
_cell.angle_beta   90.00
_cell.angle_gamma   90.00
#
_symmetry.space_group_name_H-M   'P 1'
#
loop_
_entity.id
_entity.type
_entity.pdbx_description
1 polymer ?
#
loop_
_entity_poly.entity_id
_entity_poly.type
_entity_poly.pdbx_seq_one_letter_code
_entity_poly.pdbx_strand_id
1 'polypeptide(L)' 'MKRIFVVAAMLLRNEQVLLARRGPAQSMPGQWEFPGGKVEA' A
#
# COMPACT_ATOMS: atom_id res chain seq x y z
N MET A 1 15.75 -3.21 -17.36
CA MET A 1 14.75 -3.11 -16.27
C MET A 1 14.32 -1.67 -16.11
N LYS A 2 13.01 -1.39 -16.11
CA LYS A 2 12.48 -0.05 -15.82
C LYS A 2 12.37 0.12 -14.30
N ARG A 3 12.91 1.22 -13.75
CA ARG A 3 12.67 1.57 -12.33
C ARG A 3 11.26 2.13 -12.20
N ILE A 4 10.54 1.65 -11.19
CA ILE A 4 9.22 2.15 -10.82
C ILE A 4 9.37 2.68 -9.40
N PHE A 5 9.12 3.98 -9.21
CA PHE A 5 9.08 4.58 -7.89
C PHE A 5 7.67 4.38 -7.30
N VAL A 6 7.61 3.94 -6.05
CA VAL A 6 6.37 3.68 -5.32
C VAL A 6 6.47 4.35 -3.97
N VAL A 7 5.39 4.99 -3.54
CA VAL A 7 5.26 5.61 -2.21
C VAL A 7 4.22 4.86 -1.39
N ALA A 8 4.45 4.81 -0.08
CA ALA A 8 3.50 4.31 0.91
C ALA A 8 3.22 5.42 1.93
N ALA A 9 1.94 5.61 2.25
CA ALA A 9 1.46 6.58 3.21
C ALA A 9 1.14 5.88 4.54
N MET A 10 1.69 6.40 5.63
CA MET A 10 1.31 6.02 6.98
C MET A 10 0.29 7.04 7.50
N LEU A 11 -0.98 6.62 7.53
CA LEU A 11 -2.09 7.47 7.96
C LEU A 11 -2.46 7.12 9.40
N LEU A 12 -2.27 8.07 10.30
CA LEU A 12 -2.55 7.93 11.73
C LEU A 12 -3.87 8.60 12.10
N ARG A 13 -4.64 7.95 12.97
CA ARG A 13 -5.80 8.53 13.65
C ARG A 13 -5.80 8.03 15.09
N ASN A 14 -5.52 8.92 16.03
CA ASN A 14 -5.23 8.55 17.42
C ASN A 14 -4.09 7.51 17.44
N GLU A 15 -4.26 6.43 18.21
CA GLU A 15 -3.33 5.29 18.31
C GLU A 15 -3.54 4.22 17.23
N GLN A 16 -4.21 4.56 16.12
CA GLN A 16 -4.50 3.61 15.04
C GLN A 16 -3.82 4.03 13.73
N VAL A 17 -3.41 3.02 12.97
CA VAL A 17 -2.80 3.16 11.63
C VAL A 17 -3.71 2.53 10.58
N LEU A 18 -3.96 3.23 9.49
CA LEU A 18 -4.76 2.70 8.39
C LEU A 18 -3.93 1.73 7.54
N LEU A 19 -4.42 0.49 7.43
CA LEU A 19 -3.90 -0.53 6.54
C LEU A 19 -5.00 -1.03 5.61
N ALA A 20 -4.64 -1.37 4.37
CA ALA A 20 -5.52 -2.04 3.43
C ALA A 20 -5.26 -3.55 3.47
N ARG A 21 -6.34 -4.35 3.41
CA ARG A 21 -6.22 -5.81 3.25
C ARG A 21 -6.28 -6.14 1.77
N ARG A 22 -5.31 -6.90 1.29
CA ARG A 22 -5.19 -7.26 -0.11
C ARG A 22 -6.32 -8.21 -0.53
N GLY A 23 -6.96 -7.89 -1.64
CA GLY A 23 -8.04 -8.68 -2.24
C GLY A 23 -7.56 -10.03 -2.79
N PRO A 24 -8.50 -10.95 -3.09
CA PRO A 24 -8.18 -12.33 -3.48
C PRO A 24 -7.45 -12.44 -4.83
N ALA A 25 -7.64 -11.47 -5.73
CA ALA A 25 -6.99 -11.45 -7.04
C ALA A 25 -5.63 -10.73 -7.07
N GLN A 26 -5.19 -10.18 -5.93
CA GLN A 26 -3.92 -9.48 -5.82
C GLN A 26 -2.79 -10.44 -5.43
N SER A 27 -1.53 -10.09 -5.74
CA SER A 27 -0.39 -10.86 -5.23
C SER A 27 -0.39 -10.88 -3.70
N MET A 28 0.03 -11.96 -3.04
CA MET A 28 0.01 -12.05 -1.56
C MET A 28 -1.39 -11.75 -0.97
N PRO A 29 -2.42 -12.53 -1.35
CA PRO A 29 -3.81 -12.26 -0.96
C PRO A 29 -3.99 -12.33 0.56
N GLY A 30 -4.87 -11.47 1.10
CA GLY A 30 -5.23 -11.46 2.52
C GLY A 30 -4.18 -10.84 3.45
N GLN A 31 -2.98 -10.51 2.96
CA GLN A 31 -1.99 -9.74 3.70
C GLN A 31 -2.37 -8.26 3.83
N TRP A 32 -1.69 -7.56 4.72
CA TRP A 32 -1.88 -6.13 4.98
C TRP A 32 -0.84 -5.29 4.25
N GLU A 33 -1.24 -4.10 3.80
CA GLU A 33 -0.36 -3.12 3.19
C GLU A 33 -0.68 -1.68 3.60
N PHE A 34 0.30 -0.81 3.48
CA PHE A 34 0.08 0.63 3.58
C PHE A 34 -0.57 1.17 2.31
N PRO A 35 -1.54 2.09 2.42
CA PRO A 35 -2.04 2.85 1.28
C PRO A 35 -0.90 3.53 0.53
N GLY A 36 -0.98 3.66 -0.79
CA GLY A 36 0.13 4.18 -1.57
C GLY A 36 -0.12 4.11 -3.07
N GLY A 37 0.94 4.26 -3.85
CA GLY A 37 0.83 4.22 -5.30
C GLY A 37 2.15 4.41 -6.03
N LYS A 38 2.11 4.17 -7.34
CA LYS A 38 3.22 4.49 -8.24
C LYS A 38 3.32 6.00 -8.40
N VAL A 39 4.55 6.51 -8.43
CA VAL A 39 4.78 7.92 -8.78
C VAL A 39 4.60 8.09 -10.29
N GLU A 40 3.73 9.00 -10.69
CA GLU A 40 3.52 9.38 -12.09
C GLU A 40 4.71 10.20 -12.61
N ALA A 41 4.90 10.22 -13.93
CA ALA A 41 6.02 10.91 -14.60
C ALA A 41 5.57 12.25 -15.19
#